data_AF-A0A8D5ZH28-F1
#
_entry.id   AF-A0A8D5ZH28-F1
#
_cell.length_a   1.000
_cell.length_b   1.000
_cell.length_c   1.000
_cell.angle_alpha   90.00
_cell.angle_beta   90.00
_cell.angle_gamma   90.00
#
_symmetry.space_group_name_H-M   'P 1'
#
loop_
_entity.id
_entity.type
_entity.pdbx_description
1 polymer ?
#
loop_
_entity_poly.entity_id
_entity_poly.type
_entity_poly.pdbx_seq_one_letter_code
_entity_poly.pdbx_strand_id
1 'polypeptide(L)'
;MISEKIIADAKFYNKLLAIFFTSEKCDICDELFEKVNKLQIAQKFYLLKLNAVEYLQYSVRFSRGIIPSIGIVSPDGRLLGIIESENLDYIEDRLRDIYSDKDKIVGISPPTPQETIEVNPADFYDIVTYALDGNPLDFRGVEFLKFYSKIHKEYGKVLALTKPAEPLAEFLLTGKKPNLDETYTSNLALNIILEIERDESVKKLLDRIKEDGSVVRSSRNEVKGLLIDQAMVGNALVKLYQDSFDEKYLDLALKVYNWTSSNLSDKLGFRDCKPENELTRAPVYEPLANSEASIFFAKLWAITNDQKYLEDAKKAMNVSYTLGSDIRVLSRVAIAYLKINELVRSTVKVKDDIRVEVVKDNGCSNSEYKYSNSCYKSLEEIKTSI
;
A
#
# COMPACT_ATOMS: atom_id res chain seq x y z
N MET A 1 17.16 3.36 -10.19
CA MET A 1 16.46 4.66 -10.00
C MET A 1 16.85 5.60 -11.14
N ILE A 2 15.94 6.44 -11.64
CA ILE A 2 16.27 7.42 -12.70
C ILE A 2 17.12 8.53 -12.09
N SER A 3 18.36 8.70 -12.56
CA SER A 3 19.30 9.63 -11.95
C SER A 3 18.98 11.09 -12.27
N GLU A 4 19.33 12.00 -11.36
CA GLU A 4 19.21 13.44 -11.59
C GLU A 4 19.96 13.90 -12.85
N LYS A 5 21.09 13.26 -13.15
CA LYS A 5 21.84 13.51 -14.38
C LYS A 5 21.01 13.24 -15.64
N ILE A 6 20.30 12.11 -15.69
CA ILE A 6 19.44 11.79 -16.85
C ILE A 6 18.35 12.85 -17.02
N ILE A 7 17.76 13.31 -15.92
CA ILE A 7 16.72 14.36 -15.95
C ILE A 7 17.32 15.71 -16.40
N ALA A 8 18.51 16.07 -15.91
CA ALA A 8 19.21 17.28 -16.30
C ALA A 8 19.58 17.27 -17.80
N ASP A 9 20.10 16.15 -18.30
CA ASP A 9 20.40 15.96 -19.71
C ASP A 9 19.12 16.03 -20.57
N ALA A 10 18.04 15.38 -20.12
CA ALA A 10 16.72 15.44 -20.77
C ALA A 10 16.20 16.88 -20.90
N LYS A 11 16.34 17.69 -19.84
CA LYS A 11 15.99 19.13 -19.88
C LYS A 11 16.88 19.90 -20.85
N PHE A 12 18.19 19.70 -20.78
CA PHE A 12 19.16 20.43 -21.62
C PHE A 12 18.93 20.17 -23.12
N TYR A 13 18.71 18.91 -23.50
CA TYR A 13 18.49 18.53 -24.91
C TYR A 13 17.02 18.60 -25.35
N ASN A 14 16.11 19.06 -24.48
CA ASN A 14 14.65 19.03 -24.69
C ASN A 14 14.17 17.65 -25.22
N LYS A 15 14.67 16.58 -24.58
CA LYS A 15 14.46 15.19 -24.97
C LYS A 15 13.50 14.52 -23.99
N LEU A 16 12.46 13.87 -24.51
CA LEU A 16 11.49 13.15 -23.69
C LEU A 16 12.11 11.87 -23.08
N LEU A 17 11.58 11.46 -21.94
CA LEU A 17 11.88 10.18 -21.30
C LEU A 17 10.85 9.15 -21.79
N ALA A 18 11.30 7.96 -22.17
CA ALA A 18 10.45 6.81 -22.45
C ALA A 18 10.75 5.73 -21.40
N ILE A 19 9.85 5.55 -20.44
CA ILE A 19 10.02 4.60 -19.34
C ILE A 19 9.29 3.32 -19.70
N PHE A 20 10.05 2.29 -20.08
CA PHE A 20 9.55 0.95 -20.36
C PHE A 20 9.43 0.16 -19.06
N PHE A 21 8.20 -0.14 -18.68
CA PHE A 21 7.86 -0.89 -17.48
C PHE A 21 7.78 -2.40 -17.75
N THR A 22 8.51 -3.17 -16.94
CA THR A 22 8.54 -4.64 -16.98
C THR A 22 8.04 -5.26 -15.68
N SER A 23 7.91 -6.59 -15.64
CA SER A 23 7.76 -7.34 -14.39
C SER A 23 8.46 -8.70 -14.51
N GLU A 24 8.67 -9.36 -13.38
CA GLU A 24 9.22 -10.71 -13.28
C GLU A 24 8.35 -11.75 -14.00
N LYS A 25 7.06 -11.45 -14.18
CA LYS A 25 6.07 -12.34 -14.80
C LYS A 25 5.89 -12.07 -16.31
N CYS A 26 6.67 -11.15 -16.88
CA CYS A 26 6.54 -10.75 -18.27
C CYS A 26 7.64 -11.38 -19.12
N ASP A 27 7.37 -12.57 -19.65
CA ASP A 27 8.35 -13.37 -20.39
C ASP A 27 8.84 -12.69 -21.68
N ILE A 28 8.04 -11.79 -22.27
CA ILE A 28 8.37 -11.09 -23.52
C ILE A 28 9.05 -9.73 -23.30
N CYS A 29 9.09 -9.22 -22.07
CA CYS A 29 9.43 -7.82 -21.80
C CYS A 29 10.87 -7.48 -22.22
N ASP A 30 11.82 -8.39 -21.96
CA ASP A 30 13.22 -8.16 -22.32
C ASP A 30 13.44 -8.19 -23.83
N GLU A 31 12.83 -9.14 -24.54
CA GLU A 31 12.91 -9.20 -26.00
C GLU A 31 12.26 -7.97 -26.65
N LEU A 32 11.08 -7.59 -26.18
CA LEU A 32 10.36 -6.42 -26.69
C LEU A 32 11.15 -5.13 -26.43
N PHE A 33 11.73 -4.96 -25.25
CA PHE A 33 12.57 -3.79 -24.95
C PHE A 33 13.74 -3.67 -25.93
N GLU A 34 14.45 -4.77 -26.22
CA GLU A 34 15.56 -4.76 -27.18
C GLU A 34 15.11 -4.43 -28.61
N LYS A 35 13.91 -4.89 -29.01
CA LYS A 35 13.31 -4.51 -30.30
C LYS A 35 12.97 -3.02 -30.34
N VAL A 36 12.33 -2.50 -29.29
CA VAL A 36 11.99 -1.07 -29.17
C VAL A 36 13.26 -0.19 -29.17
N ASN A 37 14.30 -0.60 -28.45
CA ASN A 37 15.57 0.13 -28.36
C ASN A 37 16.29 0.26 -29.74
N LYS A 38 16.03 -0.66 -30.66
CA LYS A 38 16.59 -0.64 -32.03
C LYS A 38 15.79 0.23 -33.00
N LEU A 39 14.59 0.69 -32.64
CA LEU A 39 13.79 1.56 -33.49
C LEU A 39 14.50 2.90 -33.69
N GLN A 40 14.47 3.43 -34.91
CA GLN A 40 15.05 4.75 -35.19
C GLN A 40 14.39 5.86 -34.35
N ILE A 41 13.07 5.76 -34.13
CA ILE A 41 12.35 6.72 -33.33
C ILE A 41 12.76 6.68 -31.85
N ALA A 42 13.15 5.52 -31.31
CA ALA A 42 13.54 5.39 -29.90
C ALA A 42 14.80 6.22 -29.56
N GLN A 43 15.69 6.45 -30.54
CA GLN A 43 16.86 7.31 -30.37
C GLN A 43 16.50 8.78 -30.05
N LYS A 44 15.26 9.20 -30.33
CA LYS A 44 14.73 10.52 -29.98
C LYS A 44 14.27 10.64 -28.52
N PHE A 45 14.27 9.54 -27.76
CA PHE A 45 13.94 9.50 -26.34
C PHE A 45 15.15 9.12 -25.48
N TYR A 46 15.11 9.44 -24.20
CA TYR A 46 15.87 8.71 -23.18
C TYR A 46 15.06 7.47 -22.81
N LEU A 47 15.37 6.34 -23.45
CA LEU A 47 14.71 5.07 -23.20
C LEU A 47 15.29 4.40 -21.96
N LEU A 48 14.42 4.07 -20.99
CA LEU A 48 14.79 3.52 -19.69
C LEU A 48 13.96 2.27 -19.42
N LYS A 49 14.60 1.16 -19.00
CA LYS A 49 13.90 -0.05 -18.58
C LYS A 49 13.79 -0.08 -17.06
N LEU A 50 12.59 -0.24 -16.51
CA LEU A 50 12.35 -0.34 -15.07
C LEU A 50 11.41 -1.50 -14.75
N ASN A 51 11.72 -2.25 -13.69
CA ASN A 51 10.79 -3.20 -13.13
C ASN A 51 9.67 -2.45 -12.38
N ALA A 52 8.43 -2.62 -12.81
CA ALA A 52 7.30 -1.86 -12.32
C ALA A 52 6.95 -2.16 -10.86
N VAL A 53 7.25 -3.40 -10.43
CA VAL A 53 7.03 -3.81 -9.05
C VAL A 53 8.10 -3.19 -8.17
N GLU A 54 9.39 -3.23 -8.52
CA GLU A 54 10.49 -2.62 -7.74
C GLU A 54 10.40 -1.08 -7.71
N TYR A 55 10.10 -0.45 -8.85
CA TYR A 55 10.09 1.01 -8.99
C TYR A 55 8.68 1.59 -8.91
N LEU A 56 7.94 1.23 -7.85
CA LEU A 56 6.54 1.59 -7.68
C LEU A 56 6.28 3.09 -7.78
N GLN A 57 7.19 3.92 -7.26
CA GLN A 57 7.10 5.39 -7.32
C GLN A 57 7.03 5.94 -8.75
N TYR A 58 7.56 5.24 -9.74
CA TYR A 58 7.42 5.62 -11.15
C TYR A 58 6.19 4.96 -11.78
N SER A 59 5.92 3.70 -11.45
CA SER A 59 4.78 2.94 -11.99
C SER A 59 3.44 3.59 -11.66
N VAL A 60 3.26 4.07 -10.42
CA VAL A 60 2.01 4.74 -9.99
C VAL A 60 1.78 6.09 -10.68
N ARG A 61 2.85 6.70 -11.24
CA ARG A 61 2.78 8.01 -11.91
C ARG A 61 2.64 7.90 -13.42
N PHE A 62 3.29 6.90 -14.01
CA PHE A 62 3.55 6.87 -15.46
C PHE A 62 3.07 5.58 -16.14
N SER A 63 2.29 4.75 -15.45
CA SER A 63 1.65 3.56 -15.99
C SER A 63 0.22 3.43 -15.45
N ARG A 64 -0.61 2.60 -16.09
CA ARG A 64 -1.93 2.18 -15.58
C ARG A 64 -1.91 0.80 -14.93
N GLY A 65 -0.71 0.25 -14.67
CA GLY A 65 -0.54 -1.08 -14.09
C GLY A 65 -0.58 -2.23 -15.11
N ILE A 66 -0.63 -1.92 -16.41
CA ILE A 66 -0.52 -2.90 -17.50
C ILE A 66 0.96 -3.06 -17.87
N ILE A 67 1.40 -4.30 -18.03
CA ILE A 67 2.79 -4.66 -18.34
C ILE A 67 2.79 -5.63 -19.54
N PRO A 68 3.62 -5.40 -20.57
CA PRO A 68 4.53 -4.25 -20.73
C PRO A 68 3.78 -2.94 -20.97
N SER A 69 4.40 -1.82 -20.59
CA SER A 69 3.94 -0.48 -20.96
C SER A 69 5.09 0.52 -21.09
N ILE A 70 4.88 1.59 -21.84
CA ILE A 70 5.83 2.70 -21.98
C ILE A 70 5.16 4.00 -21.56
N GLY A 71 5.63 4.60 -20.47
CA GLY A 71 5.26 5.95 -20.06
C GLY A 71 6.15 6.98 -20.75
N ILE A 72 5.57 7.90 -21.51
CA ILE A 72 6.29 9.00 -22.16
C ILE A 72 6.17 10.24 -21.29
N VAL A 73 7.31 10.73 -20.78
CA VAL A 73 7.36 11.77 -19.76
C VAL A 73 8.21 12.93 -20.25
N SER A 74 7.72 14.16 -20.03
CA SER A 74 8.50 15.37 -20.28
C SER A 74 9.58 15.57 -19.20
N PRO A 75 10.65 16.32 -19.49
CA PRO A 75 11.74 16.54 -18.54
C PRO A 75 11.34 17.26 -17.23
N ASP A 76 10.17 17.89 -17.19
CA ASP A 76 9.57 18.54 -16.01
C ASP A 76 8.57 17.63 -15.24
N GLY A 77 8.48 16.35 -15.63
CA GLY A 77 7.75 15.31 -14.92
C GLY A 77 6.27 15.17 -15.30
N ARG A 78 5.82 15.73 -16.41
CA ARG A 78 4.45 15.56 -16.90
C ARG A 78 4.35 14.34 -17.81
N LEU A 79 3.29 13.55 -17.63
CA LEU A 79 2.99 12.41 -18.48
C LEU A 79 2.36 12.89 -19.80
N LEU A 80 2.99 12.57 -20.92
CA LEU A 80 2.51 12.94 -22.27
C LEU A 80 1.71 11.82 -22.92
N GLY A 81 1.97 10.56 -22.57
CA GLY A 81 1.25 9.42 -23.10
C GLY A 81 1.67 8.10 -22.49
N ILE A 82 0.80 7.10 -22.60
CA ILE A 82 1.07 5.72 -22.20
C ILE A 82 0.83 4.82 -23.39
N ILE A 83 1.79 3.95 -23.69
CA ILE A 83 1.68 2.92 -24.73
C ILE A 83 1.60 1.57 -24.03
N GLU A 84 0.50 0.86 -24.23
CA GLU A 84 0.25 -0.49 -23.68
C GLU A 84 0.04 -1.45 -24.85
N SER A 85 1.12 -2.05 -25.31
CA SER A 85 1.10 -2.95 -26.45
C SER A 85 2.36 -3.81 -26.47
N GLU A 86 2.22 -5.01 -27.04
CA GLU A 86 3.32 -5.90 -27.37
C GLU A 86 3.69 -5.82 -28.86
N ASN A 87 2.85 -5.17 -29.67
CA ASN A 87 3.04 -5.02 -31.10
C ASN A 87 4.05 -3.91 -31.40
N LEU A 88 5.18 -4.27 -32.01
CA LEU A 88 6.29 -3.36 -32.28
C LEU A 88 5.90 -2.22 -33.24
N ASP A 89 5.13 -2.50 -34.29
CA ASP A 89 4.71 -1.50 -35.27
C ASP A 89 3.80 -0.44 -34.61
N TYR A 90 2.86 -0.90 -33.78
CA TYR A 90 2.01 0.00 -33.00
C TYR A 90 2.82 0.86 -32.01
N ILE A 91 3.81 0.27 -31.34
CA ILE A 91 4.70 1.03 -30.45
C ILE A 91 5.47 2.10 -31.24
N GLU A 92 6.03 1.73 -32.40
CA GLU A 92 6.76 2.65 -33.25
C GLU A 92 5.87 3.83 -33.70
N ASP A 93 4.68 3.54 -34.22
CA ASP A 93 3.72 4.55 -34.66
C ASP A 93 3.35 5.51 -33.52
N ARG A 94 3.03 4.98 -32.34
CA ARG A 94 2.70 5.80 -31.17
C ARG A 94 3.86 6.65 -30.67
N LEU A 95 5.09 6.13 -30.68
CA LEU A 95 6.27 6.93 -30.35
C LEU A 95 6.46 8.08 -31.35
N ARG A 96 6.19 7.85 -32.64
CA ARG A 96 6.27 8.88 -33.69
C ARG A 96 5.20 9.94 -33.52
N ASP A 97 3.95 9.54 -33.24
CA ASP A 97 2.84 10.46 -32.98
C ASP A 97 3.17 11.38 -31.80
N ILE A 98 3.53 10.80 -30.66
CA ILE A 98 3.81 11.56 -29.43
C ILE A 98 5.02 12.48 -29.61
N TYR A 99 6.07 12.04 -30.31
CA TYR A 99 7.24 12.89 -30.54
C TYR A 99 6.92 14.07 -31.47
N SER A 100 6.16 13.82 -32.54
CA SER A 100 5.77 14.84 -33.53
C SER A 100 4.90 15.94 -32.92
N ASP A 101 4.01 15.55 -31.99
CA ASP A 101 3.07 16.48 -31.35
C ASP A 101 3.47 16.89 -29.93
N LYS A 102 4.71 16.60 -29.49
CA LYS A 102 5.14 16.81 -28.09
C LYS A 102 4.89 18.21 -27.53
N ASP A 103 4.99 19.25 -28.38
CA ASP A 103 4.79 20.64 -27.99
C ASP A 103 3.30 21.05 -27.94
N LYS A 104 2.42 20.23 -28.54
CA LYS A 104 0.96 20.41 -28.52
C LYS A 104 0.29 19.57 -27.43
N ILE A 105 0.94 18.50 -26.96
CA ILE A 105 0.39 17.62 -25.91
C ILE A 105 0.43 18.35 -24.57
N VAL A 106 -0.74 18.56 -23.98
CA VAL A 106 -0.86 19.03 -22.60
C VAL A 106 -0.59 17.87 -21.67
N GLY A 107 0.63 17.82 -21.12
CA GLY A 107 1.03 16.77 -20.19
C GLY A 107 0.18 16.76 -18.91
N ILE A 108 -0.07 15.56 -18.39
CA ILE A 108 -0.87 15.30 -17.19
C ILE A 108 0.06 15.18 -15.99
N SER A 109 -0.28 15.88 -14.91
CA SER A 109 0.32 15.68 -13.59
C SER A 109 -0.51 14.68 -12.78
N PRO A 110 0.10 13.93 -11.84
CA PRO A 110 -0.66 13.08 -10.95
C PRO A 110 -1.76 13.87 -10.23
N PRO A 111 -2.99 13.34 -10.11
CA PRO A 111 -4.09 14.03 -9.47
C PRO A 111 -3.75 14.26 -7.99
N THR A 112 -3.96 15.49 -7.51
CA THR A 112 -3.84 15.84 -6.10
C THR A 112 -5.19 16.41 -5.64
N PRO A 113 -5.85 15.81 -4.64
CA PRO A 113 -7.10 16.35 -4.11
C PRO A 113 -6.84 17.72 -3.48
N GLN A 114 -7.86 18.59 -3.46
CA GLN A 114 -7.75 19.90 -2.81
C GLN A 114 -8.04 19.83 -1.31
N GLU A 115 -8.92 18.91 -0.92
CA GLU A 115 -9.36 18.66 0.44
C GLU A 115 -9.58 17.15 0.66
N THR A 116 -9.77 16.76 1.91
CA THR A 116 -10.12 15.38 2.27
C THR A 116 -11.56 15.31 2.75
N ILE A 117 -12.20 14.20 2.44
CA ILE A 117 -13.56 13.86 2.87
C ILE A 117 -13.45 12.94 4.09
N GLU A 118 -14.31 13.16 5.08
CA GLU A 118 -14.43 12.24 6.22
C GLU A 118 -15.08 10.93 5.79
N VAL A 119 -14.61 9.83 6.38
CA VAL A 119 -15.11 8.49 6.08
C VAL A 119 -16.58 8.36 6.45
N ASN A 120 -17.40 7.92 5.51
CA ASN A 120 -18.77 7.49 5.75
C ASN A 120 -18.83 5.97 5.99
N PRO A 121 -19.14 5.48 7.20
CA PRO A 121 -19.18 4.04 7.48
C PRO A 121 -20.25 3.29 6.71
N ALA A 122 -21.28 3.99 6.21
CA ALA A 122 -22.31 3.37 5.37
C ALA A 122 -21.73 2.81 4.05
N ASP A 123 -20.60 3.34 3.58
CA ASP A 123 -19.97 2.86 2.36
C ASP A 123 -19.31 1.49 2.58
N PHE A 124 -19.04 1.06 3.82
CA PHE A 124 -18.46 -0.26 4.09
C PHE A 124 -19.40 -1.41 3.66
N TYR A 125 -20.70 -1.15 3.52
CA TYR A 125 -21.66 -2.09 2.93
C TYR A 125 -21.34 -2.42 1.47
N ASP A 126 -20.59 -1.57 0.76
CA ASP A 126 -20.14 -1.86 -0.61
C ASP A 126 -19.18 -3.05 -0.63
N ILE A 127 -18.39 -3.27 0.42
CA ILE A 127 -17.50 -4.46 0.54
C ILE A 127 -18.33 -5.75 0.58
N VAL A 128 -19.42 -5.72 1.35
CA VAL A 128 -20.35 -6.85 1.48
C VAL A 128 -21.12 -7.07 0.18
N THR A 129 -21.62 -5.98 -0.42
CA THR A 129 -22.35 -6.00 -1.70
C THR A 129 -21.48 -6.54 -2.83
N TYR A 130 -20.23 -6.09 -2.91
CA TYR A 130 -19.26 -6.57 -3.89
C TYR A 130 -19.06 -8.09 -3.80
N ALA A 131 -18.97 -8.63 -2.57
CA ALA A 131 -18.87 -10.08 -2.34
C ALA A 131 -20.18 -10.81 -2.67
N LEU A 132 -21.33 -10.23 -2.31
CA LEU A 132 -22.67 -10.76 -2.61
C LEU A 132 -22.92 -10.91 -4.11
N ASP A 133 -22.41 -9.96 -4.91
CA ASP A 133 -22.48 -9.99 -6.37
C ASP A 133 -21.57 -11.08 -6.99
N GLY A 134 -20.85 -11.84 -6.17
CA GLY A 134 -20.02 -12.96 -6.59
C GLY A 134 -18.63 -12.54 -7.10
N ASN A 135 -18.25 -11.27 -6.91
CA ASN A 135 -16.91 -10.80 -7.24
C ASN A 135 -15.88 -11.37 -6.26
N PRO A 136 -14.67 -11.72 -6.72
CA PRO A 136 -13.63 -12.27 -5.86
C PRO A 136 -13.02 -11.18 -4.95
N LEU A 137 -12.80 -11.52 -3.68
CA LEU A 137 -12.13 -10.64 -2.71
C LEU A 137 -10.68 -11.05 -2.52
N ASP A 138 -9.77 -10.08 -2.36
CA ASP A 138 -8.44 -10.34 -1.83
C ASP A 138 -8.42 -10.42 -0.30
N PHE A 139 -7.26 -10.69 0.29
CA PHE A 139 -7.13 -10.88 1.74
C PHE A 139 -7.69 -9.73 2.57
N ARG A 140 -7.69 -8.49 2.06
CA ARG A 140 -8.11 -7.29 2.80
C ARG A 140 -9.62 -7.26 2.93
N GLY A 141 -10.32 -7.53 1.83
CA GLY A 141 -11.77 -7.69 1.82
C GLY A 141 -12.21 -8.90 2.64
N VAL A 142 -11.49 -10.02 2.55
CA VAL A 142 -11.77 -11.21 3.36
C VAL A 142 -11.58 -10.92 4.86
N GLU A 143 -10.51 -10.23 5.25
CA GLU A 143 -10.26 -9.85 6.65
C GLU A 143 -11.42 -9.04 7.23
N PHE A 144 -11.88 -8.01 6.51
CA PHE A 144 -13.04 -7.23 6.91
C PHE A 144 -14.31 -8.08 6.98
N LEU A 145 -14.62 -8.86 5.93
CA LEU A 145 -15.85 -9.66 5.87
C LEU A 145 -15.90 -10.74 6.96
N LYS A 146 -14.77 -11.35 7.32
CA LYS A 146 -14.69 -12.31 8.44
C LYS A 146 -15.07 -11.68 9.77
N PHE A 147 -14.59 -10.46 10.02
CA PHE A 147 -15.00 -9.71 11.20
C PHE A 147 -16.48 -9.32 11.13
N TYR A 148 -16.90 -8.72 10.01
CA TYR A 148 -18.25 -8.19 9.85
C TYR A 148 -19.32 -9.28 10.02
N SER A 149 -19.11 -10.45 9.43
CA SER A 149 -20.00 -11.61 9.56
C SER A 149 -20.04 -12.26 10.96
N LYS A 150 -19.05 -11.98 11.81
CA LYS A 150 -19.05 -12.41 13.23
C LYS A 150 -20.02 -11.57 14.05
N ILE A 151 -20.11 -10.28 13.75
CA ILE A 151 -21.05 -9.36 14.40
C ILE A 151 -22.46 -9.56 13.82
N HIS A 152 -22.57 -9.50 12.49
CA HIS A 152 -23.82 -9.58 11.75
C HIS A 152 -23.96 -10.97 11.13
N LYS A 153 -24.49 -11.90 11.91
CA LYS A 153 -24.54 -13.34 11.59
C LYS A 153 -25.27 -13.66 10.29
N GLU A 154 -26.19 -12.80 9.86
CA GLU A 154 -26.88 -12.87 8.57
C GLU A 154 -25.90 -12.89 7.37
N TYR A 155 -24.74 -12.24 7.49
CA TYR A 155 -23.71 -12.21 6.45
C TYR A 155 -22.75 -13.41 6.50
N GLY A 156 -22.92 -14.34 7.45
CA GLY A 156 -22.14 -15.58 7.49
C GLY A 156 -22.27 -16.42 6.21
N LYS A 157 -23.43 -16.36 5.53
CA LYS A 157 -23.63 -17.00 4.22
C LYS A 157 -22.81 -16.36 3.10
N VAL A 158 -22.60 -15.04 3.17
CA VAL A 158 -21.80 -14.30 2.18
C VAL A 158 -20.36 -14.78 2.25
N LEU A 159 -19.78 -14.83 3.46
CA LEU A 159 -18.44 -15.32 3.68
C LEU A 159 -18.21 -16.74 3.12
N ALA A 160 -19.21 -17.63 3.25
CA ALA A 160 -19.13 -18.99 2.74
C ALA A 160 -19.14 -19.08 1.20
N LEU A 161 -19.66 -18.07 0.51
CA LEU A 161 -19.74 -18.00 -0.96
C LEU A 161 -18.62 -17.15 -1.58
N THR A 162 -17.88 -16.40 -0.77
CA THR A 162 -16.78 -15.54 -1.22
C THR A 162 -15.70 -16.34 -1.95
N LYS A 163 -15.34 -15.88 -3.15
CA LYS A 163 -14.24 -16.44 -3.94
C LYS A 163 -12.94 -15.69 -3.64
N PRO A 164 -11.80 -16.39 -3.46
CA PRO A 164 -10.52 -15.74 -3.28
C PRO A 164 -10.01 -15.16 -4.61
N ALA A 165 -9.57 -13.90 -4.60
CA ALA A 165 -8.89 -13.27 -5.74
C ALA A 165 -7.41 -13.67 -5.83
N GLU A 166 -6.80 -14.06 -4.71
CA GLU A 166 -5.37 -14.36 -4.61
C GLU A 166 -5.07 -15.34 -3.43
N PRO A 167 -3.86 -15.92 -3.35
CA PRO A 167 -3.54 -16.98 -2.38
C PRO A 167 -3.72 -16.62 -0.89
N LEU A 168 -3.52 -15.37 -0.48
CA LEU A 168 -3.72 -14.92 0.91
C LEU A 168 -5.22 -14.89 1.26
N ALA A 169 -6.08 -14.48 0.34
CA ALA A 169 -7.52 -14.62 0.49
C ALA A 169 -7.93 -16.10 0.66
N GLU A 170 -7.35 -17.00 -0.15
CA GLU A 170 -7.59 -18.44 -0.02
C GLU A 170 -7.14 -18.95 1.35
N PHE A 171 -5.99 -18.50 1.85
CA PHE A 171 -5.50 -18.80 3.19
C PHE A 171 -6.47 -18.33 4.28
N LEU A 172 -6.97 -17.10 4.20
CA LEU A 172 -7.89 -16.56 5.22
C LEU A 172 -9.24 -17.27 5.22
N LEU A 173 -9.70 -17.78 4.07
CA LEU A 173 -10.97 -18.52 3.95
C LEU A 173 -10.82 -20.00 4.33
N THR A 174 -9.73 -20.65 3.95
CA THR A 174 -9.59 -22.12 4.00
C THR A 174 -8.51 -22.63 4.95
N GLY A 175 -7.59 -21.77 5.37
CA GLY A 175 -6.38 -22.14 6.12
C GLY A 175 -5.26 -22.74 5.26
N LYS A 176 -5.46 -22.89 3.94
CA LYS A 176 -4.43 -23.39 3.02
C LYS A 176 -3.29 -22.39 2.89
N LYS A 177 -2.09 -22.78 3.35
CA LYS A 177 -0.92 -21.89 3.35
C LYS A 177 -0.53 -21.46 1.93
N PRO A 178 -0.34 -20.14 1.69
CA PRO A 178 0.12 -19.65 0.39
C PRO A 178 1.64 -19.79 0.28
N ASN A 179 2.15 -19.81 -0.95
CA ASN A 179 3.57 -19.63 -1.23
C ASN A 179 3.77 -18.19 -1.73
N LEU A 180 4.27 -17.31 -0.84
CA LEU A 180 4.48 -15.89 -1.16
C LEU A 180 5.89 -15.66 -1.69
N ASP A 181 6.01 -14.71 -2.61
CA ASP A 181 7.31 -14.25 -3.09
C ASP A 181 7.99 -13.37 -2.02
N GLU A 182 8.93 -13.97 -1.29
CA GLU A 182 9.73 -13.32 -0.25
C GLU A 182 10.79 -12.34 -0.79
N THR A 183 10.87 -12.15 -2.11
CA THR A 183 11.66 -11.08 -2.72
C THR A 183 11.22 -9.73 -2.18
N TYR A 184 9.92 -9.51 -1.98
CA TYR A 184 9.35 -8.23 -1.56
C TYR A 184 9.06 -8.17 -0.07
N THR A 185 9.43 -7.06 0.55
CA THR A 185 9.31 -6.82 1.98
C THR A 185 7.85 -6.81 2.45
N SER A 186 6.92 -6.35 1.61
CA SER A 186 5.48 -6.40 1.91
C SER A 186 4.96 -7.82 2.15
N ASN A 187 5.46 -8.81 1.40
CA ASN A 187 5.08 -10.22 1.56
C ASN A 187 5.66 -10.83 2.84
N LEU A 188 6.90 -10.48 3.21
CA LEU A 188 7.48 -10.85 4.49
C LEU A 188 6.66 -10.28 5.66
N ALA A 189 6.22 -9.02 5.54
CA ALA A 189 5.34 -8.40 6.53
C ALA A 189 3.99 -9.13 6.63
N LEU A 190 3.39 -9.52 5.50
CA LEU A 190 2.13 -10.28 5.48
C LEU A 190 2.26 -11.66 6.14
N ASN A 191 3.38 -12.37 5.92
CA ASN A 191 3.65 -13.64 6.61
C ASN A 191 3.57 -13.49 8.14
N ILE A 192 4.08 -12.38 8.66
CA ILE A 192 4.07 -12.06 10.10
C ILE A 192 2.68 -11.61 10.56
N ILE A 193 2.07 -10.66 9.85
CA ILE A 193 0.76 -10.07 10.21
C ILE A 193 -0.33 -11.16 10.25
N LEU A 194 -0.32 -12.07 9.28
CA LEU A 194 -1.32 -13.14 9.13
C LEU A 194 -0.89 -14.47 9.77
N GLU A 195 0.26 -14.52 10.45
CA GLU A 195 0.77 -15.70 11.16
C GLU A 195 0.94 -16.95 10.27
N ILE A 196 1.39 -16.77 9.02
CA ILE A 196 1.59 -17.85 8.03
C ILE A 196 2.90 -18.62 8.31
N GLU A 197 3.99 -17.87 8.43
CA GLU A 197 5.38 -18.32 8.67
C GLU A 197 6.11 -17.17 9.39
N ARG A 198 6.73 -17.44 10.54
CA ARG A 198 7.20 -16.37 11.44
C ARG A 198 8.71 -16.32 11.57
N ASP A 199 9.37 -17.43 11.88
CA ASP A 199 10.76 -17.37 12.34
C ASP A 199 11.73 -16.93 11.25
N GLU A 200 11.57 -17.43 10.01
CA GLU A 200 12.45 -17.05 8.91
C GLU A 200 12.04 -15.69 8.32
N SER A 201 10.74 -15.45 8.16
CA SER A 201 10.19 -14.16 7.72
C SER A 201 10.59 -13.00 8.64
N VAL A 202 10.65 -13.18 9.96
CA VAL A 202 11.09 -12.16 10.92
C VAL A 202 12.54 -11.76 10.67
N LYS A 203 13.45 -12.73 10.55
CA LYS A 203 14.87 -12.42 10.31
C LYS A 203 15.05 -11.64 9.02
N LYS A 204 14.46 -12.13 7.93
CA LYS A 204 14.50 -11.48 6.61
C LYS A 204 13.91 -10.08 6.68
N LEU A 205 12.79 -9.87 7.35
CA LEU A 205 12.15 -8.56 7.48
C LEU A 205 13.01 -7.58 8.27
N LEU A 206 13.66 -8.01 9.35
CA LEU A 206 14.57 -7.13 10.12
C LEU A 206 15.75 -6.66 9.27
N ASP A 207 16.30 -7.51 8.40
CA ASP A 207 17.38 -7.14 7.46
C ASP A 207 16.94 -6.11 6.39
N ARG A 208 15.62 -5.93 6.21
CA ARG A 208 15.04 -4.93 5.29
C ARG A 208 14.95 -3.53 5.90
N ILE A 209 15.14 -3.39 7.21
CA ILE A 209 15.03 -2.12 7.93
C ILE A 209 16.42 -1.51 8.06
N LYS A 210 16.60 -0.28 7.57
CA LYS A 210 17.86 0.45 7.70
C LYS A 210 18.00 1.15 9.05
N GLU A 211 19.22 1.51 9.38
CA GLU A 211 19.57 2.23 10.63
C GLU A 211 18.87 3.58 10.78
N ASP A 212 18.37 4.21 9.71
CA ASP A 212 17.61 5.46 9.77
C ASP A 212 16.10 5.23 9.94
N GLY A 213 15.62 3.98 9.89
CA GLY A 213 14.20 3.63 9.84
C GLY A 213 13.61 3.56 8.43
N SER A 214 14.42 3.75 7.37
CA SER A 214 13.96 3.49 6.00
C SER A 214 13.83 1.99 5.75
N VAL A 215 12.71 1.58 5.15
CA VAL A 215 12.47 0.18 4.76
C VAL A 215 12.79 0.00 3.28
N VAL A 216 13.56 -1.03 2.96
CA VAL A 216 13.84 -1.40 1.56
C VAL A 216 12.69 -2.22 1.01
N ARG A 217 12.42 -2.04 -0.27
CA ARG A 217 11.29 -2.68 -0.92
C ARG A 217 11.46 -4.18 -1.14
N SER A 218 12.69 -4.59 -1.46
CA SER A 218 12.98 -5.97 -1.84
C SER A 218 14.39 -6.42 -1.48
N SER A 219 14.68 -7.69 -1.76
CA SER A 219 16.01 -8.29 -1.69
C SER A 219 17.06 -7.64 -2.57
N ARG A 220 16.63 -6.88 -3.59
CA ARG A 220 17.52 -6.19 -4.52
C ARG A 220 18.10 -4.91 -3.93
N ASN A 221 17.45 -4.35 -2.90
CA ASN A 221 17.90 -3.14 -2.21
C ASN A 221 18.06 -1.93 -3.18
N GLU A 222 17.25 -1.87 -4.24
CA GLU A 222 17.30 -0.79 -5.24
C GLU A 222 16.40 0.40 -4.88
N VAL A 223 15.25 0.11 -4.23
CA VAL A 223 14.29 1.11 -3.77
C VAL A 223 14.05 0.97 -2.28
N LYS A 224 13.89 2.11 -1.60
CA LYS A 224 13.57 2.18 -0.18
C LYS A 224 12.68 3.37 0.14
N GLY A 225 12.01 3.32 1.29
CA GLY A 225 11.26 4.44 1.83
C GLY A 225 9.94 4.70 1.11
N LEU A 226 9.33 3.68 0.52
CA LEU A 226 7.96 3.78 0.01
C LEU A 226 6.96 3.63 1.15
N LEU A 227 5.88 4.42 1.11
CA LEU A 227 4.86 4.43 2.17
C LEU A 227 4.26 3.05 2.42
N ILE A 228 3.95 2.30 1.36
CA ILE A 228 3.38 0.95 1.49
C ILE A 228 4.31 0.00 2.24
N ASP A 229 5.62 0.05 1.94
CA ASP A 229 6.59 -0.84 2.57
C ASP A 229 6.80 -0.44 4.04
N GLN A 230 6.83 0.86 4.32
CA GLN A 230 6.90 1.39 5.69
C GLN A 230 5.68 0.98 6.52
N ALA A 231 4.48 1.13 5.97
CA ALA A 231 3.24 0.80 6.65
C ALA A 231 3.10 -0.70 6.93
N MET A 232 3.45 -1.55 5.96
CA MET A 232 3.38 -3.01 6.12
C MET A 232 4.40 -3.50 7.15
N VAL A 233 5.65 -3.03 7.09
CA VAL A 233 6.68 -3.38 8.09
C VAL A 233 6.32 -2.85 9.46
N GLY A 234 5.82 -1.61 9.56
CA GLY A 234 5.34 -1.03 10.82
C GLY A 234 4.25 -1.88 11.47
N ASN A 235 3.25 -2.32 10.68
CA ASN A 235 2.22 -3.25 11.14
C ASN A 235 2.80 -4.59 11.63
N ALA A 236 3.76 -5.16 10.91
CA ALA A 236 4.41 -6.42 11.29
C ALA A 236 5.21 -6.27 12.60
N LEU A 237 5.95 -5.17 12.77
CA LEU A 237 6.70 -4.90 14.00
C LEU A 237 5.77 -4.72 15.21
N VAL A 238 4.66 -4.00 15.04
CA VAL A 238 3.64 -3.87 16.08
C VAL A 238 3.08 -5.25 16.43
N LYS A 239 2.78 -6.09 15.43
CA LYS A 239 2.32 -7.46 15.66
C LYS A 239 3.33 -8.29 16.46
N LEU A 240 4.62 -8.19 16.13
CA LEU A 240 5.67 -8.88 16.89
C LEU A 240 5.76 -8.39 18.34
N TYR A 241 5.66 -7.08 18.55
CA TYR A 241 5.58 -6.51 19.90
C TYR A 241 4.37 -7.04 20.66
N GLN A 242 3.18 -7.06 20.06
CA GLN A 242 1.96 -7.53 20.74
C GLN A 242 2.02 -9.00 21.15
N ASP A 243 2.75 -9.82 20.38
CA ASP A 243 2.88 -11.24 20.65
C ASP A 243 3.94 -11.56 21.72
N SER A 244 4.95 -10.71 21.92
CA SER A 244 6.08 -11.00 22.81
C SER A 244 6.32 -9.96 23.91
N PHE A 245 5.73 -8.78 23.78
CA PHE A 245 6.04 -7.55 24.53
C PHE A 245 7.54 -7.24 24.62
N ASP A 246 8.29 -7.59 23.57
CA ASP A 246 9.71 -7.27 23.43
C ASP A 246 9.84 -5.86 22.86
N GLU A 247 10.27 -4.93 23.71
CA GLU A 247 10.35 -3.49 23.40
C GLU A 247 11.18 -3.20 22.15
N LYS A 248 12.12 -4.07 21.76
CA LYS A 248 12.92 -3.88 20.53
C LYS A 248 12.04 -3.74 19.28
N TYR A 249 10.89 -4.43 19.24
CA TYR A 249 9.98 -4.36 18.09
C TYR A 249 9.17 -3.07 18.11
N LEU A 250 8.77 -2.60 19.29
CA LEU A 250 8.10 -1.31 19.43
C LEU A 250 9.07 -0.17 19.07
N ASP A 251 10.30 -0.20 19.56
CA ASP A 251 11.34 0.78 19.24
C ASP A 251 11.61 0.86 17.73
N LEU A 252 11.70 -0.28 17.05
CA LEU A 252 11.82 -0.32 15.59
C LEU A 252 10.57 0.20 14.88
N ALA A 253 9.36 -0.12 15.36
CA ALA A 253 8.13 0.42 14.79
C ALA A 253 8.08 1.95 14.92
N LEU A 254 8.44 2.48 16.08
CA LEU A 254 8.54 3.92 16.33
C LEU A 254 9.59 4.58 15.42
N LYS A 255 10.72 3.90 15.17
CA LYS A 255 11.76 4.39 14.25
C LYS A 255 11.28 4.45 12.79
N VAL A 256 10.57 3.42 12.34
CA VAL A 256 9.91 3.38 11.02
C VAL A 256 8.86 4.50 10.89
N TYR A 257 8.04 4.69 11.92
CA TYR A 257 7.08 5.80 11.99
C TYR A 257 7.79 7.16 11.89
N ASN A 258 8.82 7.39 12.70
CA ASN A 258 9.52 8.68 12.74
C ASN A 258 10.14 9.03 11.39
N TRP A 259 10.72 8.05 10.70
CA TRP A 259 11.22 8.24 9.34
C TRP A 259 10.09 8.58 8.37
N THR A 260 8.97 7.84 8.45
CA THR A 260 7.79 8.02 7.60
C THR A 260 7.18 9.42 7.77
N SER A 261 6.93 9.83 9.01
CA SER A 261 6.40 11.15 9.32
C SER A 261 7.34 12.27 8.86
N SER A 262 8.66 12.11 9.07
CA SER A 262 9.64 13.14 8.70
C SER A 262 9.89 13.27 7.20
N ASN A 263 9.68 12.21 6.41
CA ASN A 263 10.03 12.22 4.97
C ASN A 263 8.82 12.19 4.05
N LEU A 264 7.67 11.65 4.50
CA LEU A 264 6.51 11.39 3.66
C LEU A 264 5.25 12.15 4.10
N SER A 265 5.18 12.70 5.32
CA SER A 265 4.03 13.49 5.75
C SER A 265 3.90 14.75 4.89
N ASP A 266 2.68 15.05 4.46
CA ASP A 266 2.34 16.22 3.65
C ASP A 266 0.96 16.75 4.08
N LYS A 267 0.52 17.92 3.61
CA LYS A 267 -0.67 18.61 4.16
C LYS A 267 -1.92 17.71 4.29
N LEU A 268 -2.26 16.96 3.25
CA LEU A 268 -3.51 16.18 3.19
C LEU A 268 -3.35 14.73 3.67
N GLY A 269 -2.13 14.19 3.65
CA GLY A 269 -1.88 12.76 3.71
C GLY A 269 -0.40 12.43 3.80
N PHE A 270 -0.05 11.21 3.39
CA PHE A 270 1.33 10.77 3.25
C PHE A 270 1.65 10.48 1.79
N ARG A 271 2.77 11.01 1.33
CA ARG A 271 3.33 10.76 0.00
C ARG A 271 3.71 9.29 -0.13
N ASP A 272 3.53 8.73 -1.32
CA ASP A 272 3.99 7.39 -1.65
C ASP A 272 5.52 7.23 -1.57
N CYS A 273 6.27 8.29 -1.87
CA CYS A 273 7.73 8.33 -1.78
C CYS A 273 8.26 9.76 -1.47
N LYS A 274 9.55 9.83 -1.14
CA LYS A 274 10.26 11.10 -0.92
C LYS A 274 10.31 11.93 -2.21
N PRO A 275 10.12 13.26 -2.16
CA PRO A 275 10.36 14.15 -3.31
C PRO A 275 11.87 14.29 -3.55
N GLU A 276 12.40 13.48 -4.44
CA GLU A 276 13.84 13.45 -4.74
C GLU A 276 14.19 14.17 -6.05
N ASN A 277 13.27 14.19 -7.02
CA ASN A 277 13.52 14.78 -8.32
C ASN A 277 12.21 15.23 -9.00
N GLU A 278 12.30 15.77 -10.21
CA GLU A 278 11.15 16.27 -10.99
C GLU A 278 10.07 15.22 -11.24
N LEU A 279 10.42 13.93 -11.29
CA LEU A 279 9.49 12.85 -11.51
C LEU A 279 8.74 12.46 -10.23
N THR A 280 9.29 12.75 -9.05
CA THR A 280 8.71 12.40 -7.73
C THR A 280 8.33 13.62 -6.88
N ARG A 281 8.59 14.84 -7.38
CA ARG A 281 8.26 16.10 -6.68
C ARG A 281 6.77 16.27 -6.47
N ALA A 282 5.95 15.86 -7.44
CA ALA A 282 4.51 15.98 -7.32
C ALA A 282 4.02 14.97 -6.27
N PRO A 283 3.23 15.42 -5.27
CA PRO A 283 2.70 14.52 -4.27
C PRO A 283 1.77 13.50 -4.94
N VAL A 284 1.94 12.24 -4.58
CA VAL A 284 0.98 11.18 -4.89
C VAL A 284 0.59 10.55 -3.57
N TYR A 285 -0.69 10.65 -3.25
CA TYR A 285 -1.27 9.97 -2.10
C TYR A 285 -1.84 8.63 -2.58
N GLU A 286 -0.98 7.63 -2.74
CA GLU A 286 -1.42 6.31 -3.20
C GLU A 286 -2.43 5.77 -2.18
N PRO A 287 -3.70 5.50 -2.59
CA PRO A 287 -4.78 5.27 -1.63
C PRO A 287 -4.54 4.03 -0.77
N LEU A 288 -4.02 2.94 -1.35
CA LEU A 288 -3.78 1.73 -0.59
C LEU A 288 -2.67 1.92 0.46
N ALA A 289 -1.55 2.53 0.09
CA ALA A 289 -0.44 2.84 0.99
C ALA A 289 -0.88 3.73 2.16
N ASN A 290 -1.72 4.74 1.89
CA ASN A 290 -2.28 5.59 2.94
C ASN A 290 -3.25 4.81 3.86
N SER A 291 -4.07 3.90 3.32
CA SER A 291 -4.95 3.07 4.16
C SER A 291 -4.16 2.12 5.06
N GLU A 292 -3.07 1.51 4.58
CA GLU A 292 -2.19 0.67 5.40
C GLU A 292 -1.44 1.49 6.45
N ALA A 293 -0.99 2.69 6.08
CA ALA A 293 -0.34 3.61 7.01
C ALA A 293 -1.30 4.03 8.13
N SER A 294 -2.58 4.26 7.80
CA SER A 294 -3.61 4.56 8.79
C SER A 294 -3.76 3.44 9.82
N ILE A 295 -3.81 2.18 9.38
CA ILE A 295 -3.88 1.02 10.28
C ILE A 295 -2.63 0.94 11.16
N PHE A 296 -1.44 1.12 10.57
CA PHE A 296 -0.19 1.12 11.34
C PHE A 296 -0.21 2.19 12.45
N PHE A 297 -0.56 3.43 12.11
CA PHE A 297 -0.59 4.54 13.06
C PHE A 297 -1.70 4.36 14.11
N ALA A 298 -2.87 3.84 13.73
CA ALA A 298 -3.94 3.53 14.67
C ALA A 298 -3.49 2.49 15.72
N LYS A 299 -2.71 1.48 15.30
CA LYS A 299 -2.14 0.50 16.25
C LYS A 299 -1.08 1.11 17.17
N LEU A 300 -0.23 2.00 16.66
CA LEU A 300 0.72 2.73 17.51
C LEU A 300 -0.02 3.58 18.55
N TRP A 301 -1.09 4.28 18.15
CA TRP A 301 -1.96 4.99 19.10
C TRP A 301 -2.57 4.03 20.13
N ALA A 302 -3.04 2.86 19.71
CA ALA A 302 -3.62 1.88 20.61
C ALA A 302 -2.63 1.45 21.71
N ILE A 303 -1.36 1.24 21.35
CA ILE A 303 -0.32 0.77 22.28
C ILE A 303 0.23 1.88 23.15
N THR A 304 0.48 3.06 22.58
CA THR A 304 1.22 4.15 23.25
C THR A 304 0.32 5.19 23.89
N ASN A 305 -0.94 5.28 23.45
CA ASN A 305 -1.91 6.31 23.82
C ASN A 305 -1.44 7.76 23.48
N ASP A 306 -0.50 7.91 22.54
CA ASP A 306 -0.02 9.21 22.06
C ASP A 306 -0.91 9.71 20.90
N GLN A 307 -1.49 10.89 21.10
CA GLN A 307 -2.49 11.48 20.23
C GLN A 307 -1.96 11.79 18.82
N LYS A 308 -0.66 12.02 18.66
CA LYS A 308 -0.08 12.32 17.34
C LYS A 308 -0.29 11.16 16.35
N TYR A 309 -0.22 9.91 16.83
CA TYR A 309 -0.45 8.74 16.00
C TYR A 309 -1.91 8.64 15.56
N LEU A 310 -2.85 9.04 16.41
CA LEU A 310 -4.26 9.09 16.06
C LEU A 310 -4.55 10.16 14.99
N GLU A 311 -3.93 11.33 15.11
CA GLU A 311 -4.06 12.40 14.12
C GLU A 311 -3.50 11.97 12.76
N ASP A 312 -2.30 11.38 12.74
CA ASP A 312 -1.70 10.84 11.53
C ASP A 312 -2.51 9.69 10.93
N ALA A 313 -3.09 8.82 11.77
CA ALA A 313 -3.96 7.74 11.33
C ALA A 313 -5.20 8.28 10.61
N LYS A 314 -5.89 9.27 11.20
CA LYS A 314 -7.06 9.91 10.61
C LYS A 314 -6.73 10.63 9.30
N LYS A 315 -5.59 11.33 9.27
CA LYS A 315 -5.10 12.02 8.09
C LYS A 315 -4.86 11.06 6.92
N ALA A 316 -4.16 9.96 7.16
CA ALA A 316 -3.93 8.92 6.16
C ALA A 316 -5.23 8.21 5.72
N MET A 317 -6.16 7.99 6.66
CA MET A 317 -7.47 7.39 6.38
C MET A 317 -8.31 8.24 5.44
N ASN A 318 -8.46 9.53 5.76
CA ASN A 318 -9.36 10.43 5.04
C ASN A 318 -8.86 10.70 3.61
N VAL A 319 -7.54 10.86 3.39
CA VAL A 319 -7.01 11.02 2.03
C VAL A 319 -7.17 9.74 1.20
N SER A 320 -7.02 8.58 1.82
CA SER A 320 -7.21 7.28 1.16
C SER A 320 -8.67 7.11 0.72
N TYR A 321 -9.62 7.40 1.60
CA TYR A 321 -11.05 7.36 1.30
C TYR A 321 -11.46 8.38 0.22
N THR A 322 -10.90 9.59 0.26
CA THR A 322 -11.16 10.64 -0.74
C THR A 322 -10.80 10.20 -2.16
N LEU A 323 -9.71 9.44 -2.31
CA LEU A 323 -9.15 9.05 -3.61
C LEU A 323 -9.54 7.63 -4.05
N GLY A 324 -10.08 6.82 -3.14
CA GLY A 324 -10.26 5.39 -3.34
C GLY A 324 -11.73 4.97 -3.41
N SER A 325 -12.18 4.58 -4.60
CA SER A 325 -13.41 3.79 -4.79
C SER A 325 -13.14 2.29 -4.94
N ASP A 326 -11.87 1.89 -4.89
CA ASP A 326 -11.44 0.50 -5.01
C ASP A 326 -11.78 -0.28 -3.74
N ILE A 327 -12.42 -1.44 -3.89
CA ILE A 327 -12.89 -2.27 -2.77
C ILE A 327 -11.78 -2.67 -1.80
N ARG A 328 -10.56 -2.80 -2.32
CA ARG A 328 -9.37 -3.18 -1.56
C ARG A 328 -8.94 -2.04 -0.66
N VAL A 329 -9.05 -0.80 -1.14
CA VAL A 329 -8.77 0.41 -0.37
C VAL A 329 -9.86 0.61 0.68
N LEU A 330 -11.13 0.51 0.28
CA LEU A 330 -12.27 0.65 1.19
C LEU A 330 -12.23 -0.35 2.34
N SER A 331 -11.81 -1.59 2.08
CA SER A 331 -11.62 -2.61 3.12
C SER A 331 -10.59 -2.21 4.17
N ARG A 332 -9.49 -1.58 3.77
CA ARG A 332 -8.46 -1.09 4.70
C ARG A 332 -8.89 0.18 5.42
N VAL A 333 -9.59 1.08 4.74
CA VAL A 333 -10.22 2.25 5.37
C VAL A 333 -11.21 1.79 6.46
N ALA A 334 -12.03 0.77 6.19
CA ALA A 334 -12.96 0.22 7.17
C ALA A 334 -12.24 -0.35 8.41
N ILE A 335 -11.18 -1.13 8.20
CA ILE A 335 -10.35 -1.65 9.30
C ILE A 335 -9.71 -0.52 10.10
N ALA A 336 -9.16 0.50 9.43
CA ALA A 336 -8.59 1.67 10.10
C ALA A 336 -9.65 2.43 10.91
N TYR A 337 -10.82 2.66 10.33
CA TYR A 337 -11.94 3.35 10.97
C TYR A 337 -12.35 2.65 12.27
N LEU A 338 -12.48 1.33 12.24
CA LEU A 338 -12.84 0.55 13.42
C LEU A 338 -11.74 0.58 14.48
N LYS A 339 -10.46 0.53 14.09
CA LYS A 339 -9.34 0.70 15.02
C LYS A 339 -9.24 2.08 15.64
N ILE A 340 -9.76 3.10 14.95
CA ILE A 340 -9.75 4.49 15.44
C ILE A 340 -10.96 4.76 16.35
N ASN A 341 -12.15 4.36 15.92
CA ASN A 341 -13.42 4.76 16.55
C ASN A 341 -13.96 3.70 17.50
N GLU A 342 -13.65 2.42 17.27
CA GLU A 342 -14.16 1.29 18.05
C GLU A 342 -13.05 0.53 18.80
N LEU A 343 -11.91 1.17 19.03
CA LEU A 343 -10.74 0.54 19.63
C LEU A 343 -11.06 -0.15 20.96
N VAL A 344 -10.83 -1.46 21.01
CA VAL A 344 -10.87 -2.25 22.22
C VAL A 344 -9.46 -2.68 22.61
N ARG A 345 -9.00 -2.30 23.80
CA ARG A 345 -7.69 -2.73 24.32
C ARG A 345 -7.85 -3.97 25.18
N SER A 346 -7.06 -5.00 24.89
CA SER A 346 -7.06 -6.26 25.65
C SER A 346 -5.64 -6.67 26.03
N THR A 347 -5.49 -7.35 27.16
CA THR A 347 -4.23 -8.03 27.53
C THR A 347 -4.14 -9.44 26.96
N VAL A 348 -5.21 -9.94 26.35
CA VAL A 348 -5.29 -11.27 25.75
C VAL A 348 -5.57 -11.18 24.25
N LYS A 349 -5.01 -12.13 23.50
CA LYS A 349 -5.23 -12.20 22.05
C LYS A 349 -6.66 -12.63 21.75
N VAL A 350 -7.35 -11.83 20.95
CA VAL A 350 -8.66 -12.17 20.39
C VAL A 350 -8.51 -12.44 18.91
N LYS A 351 -8.97 -13.61 18.47
CA LYS A 351 -8.92 -13.98 17.06
C LYS A 351 -10.07 -13.33 16.28
N ASP A 352 -9.75 -12.87 15.06
CA ASP A 352 -10.71 -12.40 14.06
C ASP A 352 -11.62 -11.24 14.56
N ASP A 353 -11.15 -10.40 15.49
CA ASP A 353 -11.81 -9.14 15.86
C ASP A 353 -10.89 -7.94 15.56
N ILE A 354 -11.21 -7.20 14.49
CA ILE A 354 -10.35 -6.11 14.00
C ILE A 354 -10.36 -4.87 14.89
N ARG A 355 -11.29 -4.76 15.85
CA ARG A 355 -11.33 -3.68 16.82
C ARG A 355 -10.33 -3.87 17.96
N VAL A 356 -9.95 -5.13 18.23
CA VAL A 356 -9.12 -5.48 19.37
C VAL A 356 -7.64 -5.24 19.07
N GLU A 357 -6.99 -4.50 19.94
CA GLU A 357 -5.53 -4.37 19.99
C GLU A 357 -5.00 -4.94 21.30
N VAL A 358 -3.99 -5.79 21.18
CA VAL A 358 -3.32 -6.37 22.34
C VAL A 358 -2.35 -5.35 22.92
N VAL A 359 -2.43 -5.11 24.22
CA VAL A 359 -1.57 -4.16 24.95
C VAL A 359 -1.05 -4.82 26.22
N LYS A 360 0.10 -4.34 26.70
CA LYS A 360 0.76 -4.88 27.89
C LYS A 360 -0.08 -4.67 29.16
N ASP A 361 -0.74 -3.51 29.22
CA ASP A 361 -1.67 -3.14 30.28
C ASP A 361 -2.81 -2.32 29.65
N ASN A 362 -4.05 -2.70 29.92
CA ASN A 362 -5.22 -1.94 29.51
C ASN A 362 -5.86 -1.17 30.68
N GLY A 363 -5.38 -1.31 31.92
CA GLY A 363 -5.93 -0.66 33.11
C GLY A 363 -7.26 -1.25 33.60
N CYS A 364 -7.64 -2.44 33.12
CA CYS A 364 -8.79 -3.20 33.62
C CYS A 364 -8.33 -4.46 34.37
N SER A 365 -9.26 -5.21 34.95
CA SER A 365 -8.92 -6.50 35.57
C SER A 365 -8.43 -7.50 34.51
N ASN A 366 -7.69 -8.53 34.93
CA ASN A 366 -7.17 -9.53 34.00
C ASN A 366 -8.28 -10.14 33.13
N SER A 367 -8.05 -10.18 31.82
CA SER A 367 -8.98 -10.68 30.78
C SER A 367 -10.20 -9.80 30.48
N GLU A 368 -10.34 -8.64 31.14
CA GLU A 368 -11.37 -7.66 30.77
C GLU A 368 -10.91 -6.81 29.57
N TYR A 369 -11.89 -6.25 28.86
CA TYR A 369 -11.71 -5.44 27.67
C TYR A 369 -11.90 -3.97 28.01
N LYS A 370 -10.97 -3.10 27.62
CA LYS A 370 -11.14 -1.66 27.75
C LYS A 370 -11.68 -1.08 26.45
N TYR A 371 -12.85 -0.45 26.55
CA TYR A 371 -13.43 0.33 25.47
C TYR A 371 -13.80 1.72 26.00
N SER A 372 -13.29 2.75 25.32
CA SER A 372 -13.32 4.12 25.83
C SER A 372 -12.77 4.20 27.28
N ASN A 373 -13.59 4.65 28.23
CA ASN A 373 -13.24 4.80 29.65
C ASN A 373 -13.86 3.71 30.54
N SER A 374 -14.29 2.59 29.97
CA SER A 374 -14.99 1.52 30.70
C SER A 374 -14.39 0.14 30.45
N CYS A 375 -14.49 -0.72 31.46
CA CYS A 375 -14.06 -2.11 31.41
C CYS A 375 -15.28 -3.02 31.19
N TYR A 376 -15.15 -3.97 30.28
CA TYR A 376 -16.20 -4.91 29.87
C TYR A 376 -15.72 -6.34 30.07
N LYS A 377 -16.63 -7.24 30.44
CA LYS A 377 -16.28 -8.65 30.67
C LYS A 377 -16.27 -9.47 29.38
N SER A 378 -16.96 -8.98 28.35
CA SER A 378 -17.12 -9.66 27.07
C SER A 378 -17.16 -8.64 25.92
N LEU A 379 -16.80 -9.09 24.71
CA LEU A 379 -16.85 -8.23 23.51
C LEU A 379 -18.30 -7.99 23.04
N GLU A 380 -19.21 -8.90 23.40
CA GLU A 380 -20.63 -8.83 23.10
C GLU A 380 -21.33 -7.66 23.82
N GLU A 381 -20.76 -7.18 24.93
CA GLU A 381 -21.25 -5.98 25.63
C GLU A 381 -20.92 -4.68 24.89
N ILE A 382 -19.96 -4.71 23.96
CA ILE A 382 -19.47 -3.53 23.23
C ILE A 382 -20.18 -3.44 21.87
N LYS A 383 -21.14 -2.50 21.77
CA LYS A 383 -21.86 -2.21 20.53
C LYS A 383 -20.93 -1.66 19.45
N THR A 384 -21.13 -2.13 18.22
CA THR A 384 -20.48 -1.58 17.02
C THR A 384 -21.35 -0.50 16.36
N SER A 385 -20.73 0.38 15.59
CA SER A 385 -21.38 1.46 14.85
C SER A 385 -21.70 1.11 13.40
N ILE A 386 -21.22 -0.04 12.90
CA ILE A 386 -21.37 -0.48 11.50
C ILE A 386 -22.25 -1.70 11.32
#